data_AF-A0A8S4S2K3-F1
#
_entry.id   AF-A0A8S4S2K3-F1
#
_cell.length_a   1.000
_cell.length_b   1.000
_cell.length_c   1.000
_cell.angle_alpha   90.00
_cell.angle_beta   90.00
_cell.angle_gamma   90.00
#
_symmetry.space_group_name_H-M   'P 1'
#
loop_
_entity.id
_entity.type
_entity.pdbx_description
1 polymer ?
#
loop_
_entity_poly.entity_id
_entity_poly.type
_entity_poly.pdbx_seq_one_letter_code
_entity_poly.pdbx_strand_id
1 'polypeptide(L)'
;MISNAANAVKIEVLTFPPFEGTERNYLRAQIARIQAATSISPQGFYTFGSGEEEEDIDMEEGAGDLAFNPNPFYQGHTLKDLLDPNLTYWVHHGRYILKQGRTLWWNPNAGMEEGIEEEEDEGPPPVEPESGPLLFSPLSDDARIEGLAAWSTRVSSNLVPDRAIAVLRSNIWPGAIAYSTAGKKSECLYVGWGLKTQPPNFTPLQLPRPQDEYVIGPEVMEMADPTFADEEAYRIAHLPPPPPPELPGEGEGFPLEEEEED
;
A
#
# COMPACT_ATOMS: atom_id res chain seq x y z
N MET A 1 18.02 -28.57 -10.68
CA MET A 1 17.30 -27.34 -11.10
C MET A 1 16.14 -26.98 -10.17
N ILE A 2 15.36 -27.94 -9.64
CA ILE A 2 14.22 -27.66 -8.75
C ILE A 2 14.64 -27.08 -7.38
N SER A 3 15.83 -27.41 -6.87
CA SER A 3 16.33 -26.90 -5.58
C SER A 3 16.64 -25.40 -5.56
N ASN A 4 16.95 -24.77 -6.70
CA ASN A 4 17.23 -23.32 -6.76
C ASN A 4 15.96 -22.48 -6.74
N ALA A 5 14.86 -22.97 -7.32
CA ALA A 5 13.60 -22.22 -7.38
C ALA A 5 12.96 -22.06 -6.00
N ALA A 6 13.03 -23.08 -5.14
CA ALA A 6 12.46 -23.02 -3.80
C ALA A 6 13.17 -21.99 -2.88
N ASN A 7 14.46 -21.74 -3.12
CA ASN A 7 15.21 -20.72 -2.40
C ASN A 7 15.02 -19.32 -2.98
N ALA A 8 14.84 -19.18 -4.30
CA ALA A 8 14.57 -17.89 -4.95
C ALA A 8 13.35 -17.17 -4.34
N VAL A 9 12.26 -17.92 -4.13
CA VAL A 9 10.99 -17.39 -3.61
C VAL A 9 11.10 -16.76 -2.20
N LYS A 10 12.18 -17.01 -1.46
CA LYS A 10 12.43 -16.46 -0.12
C LYS A 10 13.38 -15.26 -0.09
N ILE A 11 13.90 -14.84 -1.24
CA ILE A 11 14.83 -13.70 -1.34
C ILE A 11 14.09 -12.39 -1.07
N GLU A 12 14.76 -11.44 -0.44
CA GLU A 12 14.24 -10.09 -0.23
C GLU A 12 14.19 -9.28 -1.52
N VAL A 13 13.17 -8.43 -1.67
CA VAL A 13 13.01 -7.60 -2.86
C VAL A 13 13.68 -6.25 -2.63
N LEU A 14 14.91 -6.11 -3.13
CA LEU A 14 15.71 -4.89 -3.00
C LEU A 14 15.20 -3.82 -3.98
N THR A 15 14.36 -2.90 -3.48
CA THR A 15 13.73 -1.85 -4.27
C THR A 15 13.62 -0.54 -3.48
N PHE A 16 13.42 0.57 -4.20
CA PHE A 16 13.03 1.85 -3.62
C PHE A 16 11.78 2.35 -4.35
N PRO A 17 10.64 2.58 -3.65
CA PRO A 17 10.40 2.41 -2.21
C PRO A 17 10.63 0.97 -1.70
N PRO A 18 10.97 0.79 -0.40
CA PRO A 18 11.23 -0.53 0.15
C PRO A 18 9.96 -1.39 0.08
N PHE A 19 10.13 -2.66 -0.31
CA PHE A 19 9.05 -3.63 -0.33
C PHE A 19 9.13 -4.51 0.91
N GLU A 20 8.12 -4.42 1.78
CA GLU A 20 8.03 -5.21 3.00
C GLU A 20 7.63 -6.66 2.68
N GLY A 21 8.61 -7.47 2.28
CA GLY A 21 8.39 -8.89 2.03
C GLY A 21 9.44 -9.55 1.15
N THR A 22 9.20 -10.82 0.89
CA THR A 22 10.05 -11.66 0.03
C THR A 22 9.53 -11.69 -1.41
N GLU A 23 10.30 -12.28 -2.32
CA GLU A 23 9.92 -12.49 -3.72
C GLU A 23 8.55 -13.18 -3.85
N ARG A 24 8.23 -14.12 -2.95
CA ARG A 24 6.89 -14.72 -2.86
C ARG A 24 5.78 -13.70 -2.69
N ASN A 25 5.99 -12.73 -1.80
CA ASN A 25 4.99 -11.71 -1.48
C ASN A 25 4.84 -10.78 -2.67
N TYR A 26 5.95 -10.40 -3.31
CA TYR A 26 5.95 -9.61 -4.53
C TYR A 26 5.22 -10.32 -5.68
N LEU A 27 5.54 -11.60 -5.94
CA LEU A 27 4.84 -12.41 -6.92
C LEU A 27 3.35 -12.52 -6.62
N ARG A 28 2.97 -12.74 -5.36
CA ARG A 28 1.56 -12.82 -4.96
C ARG A 28 0.82 -11.50 -5.19
N ALA A 29 1.48 -10.37 -4.92
CA ALA A 29 0.95 -9.04 -5.19
C ALA A 29 0.80 -8.80 -6.71
N GLN A 30 1.78 -9.19 -7.51
CA GLN A 30 1.68 -9.09 -8.98
C GLN A 30 0.55 -9.95 -9.54
N ILE A 31 0.38 -11.20 -9.06
CA ILE A 31 -0.74 -12.06 -9.43
C ILE A 31 -2.07 -11.38 -9.08
N ALA A 32 -2.21 -10.82 -7.88
CA ALA A 32 -3.43 -10.13 -7.47
C ALA A 32 -3.76 -8.95 -8.41
N ARG A 33 -2.77 -8.12 -8.73
CA ARG A 33 -2.94 -6.95 -9.61
C ARG A 33 -3.29 -7.32 -11.04
N ILE A 34 -2.64 -8.36 -11.58
CA ILE A 34 -2.92 -8.85 -12.94
C ILE A 34 -4.33 -9.45 -12.96
N GLN A 35 -4.65 -10.37 -12.05
CA GLN A 35 -5.96 -11.00 -11.97
C GLN A 35 -7.08 -9.97 -11.85
N ALA A 36 -6.95 -9.01 -10.93
CA ALA A 36 -7.94 -7.94 -10.76
C ALA A 36 -8.16 -7.10 -12.03
N ALA A 37 -7.11 -6.84 -12.81
CA ALA A 37 -7.17 -5.98 -13.99
C ALA A 37 -7.46 -6.72 -15.30
N THR A 38 -7.29 -8.05 -15.36
CA THR A 38 -7.32 -8.80 -16.62
C THR A 38 -8.25 -10.00 -16.61
N SER A 39 -8.97 -10.25 -15.52
CA SER A 39 -10.05 -11.23 -15.47
C SER A 39 -11.30 -10.65 -16.12
N ILE A 40 -11.48 -10.97 -17.41
CA ILE A 40 -12.56 -10.45 -18.26
C ILE A 40 -13.32 -11.58 -18.95
N SER A 41 -14.60 -11.35 -19.22
CA SER A 41 -15.46 -12.31 -19.91
C SER A 41 -16.45 -11.58 -20.79
N PRO A 42 -17.06 -12.26 -21.78
CA PRO A 42 -18.19 -11.69 -22.49
C PRO A 42 -19.32 -11.29 -21.53
N GLN A 43 -20.01 -10.21 -21.87
CA GLN A 43 -21.16 -9.73 -21.09
C GLN A 43 -22.21 -10.83 -20.94
N GLY A 44 -22.69 -11.05 -19.71
CA GLY A 44 -23.70 -12.07 -19.39
C GLY A 44 -23.16 -13.50 -19.28
N PHE A 45 -21.86 -13.74 -19.44
CA PHE A 45 -21.24 -15.07 -19.24
C PHE A 45 -21.34 -15.53 -17.77
N TYR A 46 -21.25 -14.58 -16.84
CA TYR A 46 -21.50 -14.76 -15.42
C TYR A 46 -22.73 -13.96 -15.01
N THR A 47 -23.40 -14.41 -13.95
CA THR A 47 -24.51 -13.70 -13.30
C THR A 47 -24.31 -13.73 -11.79
N PHE A 48 -24.90 -12.76 -11.10
CA PHE A 48 -25.08 -12.86 -9.66
C PHE A 48 -26.21 -13.87 -9.34
N GLY A 49 -26.14 -14.55 -8.20
CA GLY A 49 -27.12 -15.57 -7.79
C GLY A 49 -26.85 -16.98 -8.33
N SER A 50 -27.70 -17.94 -7.95
CA SER A 50 -27.63 -19.36 -8.32
C SER A 50 -28.15 -19.67 -9.73
N GLY A 51 -28.53 -18.65 -10.51
CA GLY A 51 -29.18 -18.83 -11.81
C GLY A 51 -30.66 -19.22 -11.72
N GLU A 52 -31.21 -19.32 -10.50
CA GLU A 52 -32.64 -19.50 -10.23
C GLU A 52 -33.11 -18.27 -9.44
N GLU A 53 -33.85 -17.40 -10.12
CA GLU A 53 -34.44 -16.14 -9.62
C GLU A 53 -33.45 -14.96 -9.46
N GLU A 54 -33.84 -13.80 -10.04
CA GLU A 54 -33.21 -12.50 -9.78
C GLU A 54 -33.47 -12.15 -8.31
N GLU A 55 -32.62 -12.64 -7.41
CA GLU A 55 -32.53 -12.01 -6.09
C GLU A 55 -32.00 -10.59 -6.33
N ASP A 56 -32.80 -9.59 -5.97
CA ASP A 56 -32.39 -8.19 -5.86
C ASP A 56 -31.24 -8.14 -4.84
N ILE A 57 -30.02 -8.35 -5.32
CA ILE A 57 -28.82 -8.19 -4.51
C ILE A 57 -28.67 -6.70 -4.33
N ASP A 58 -29.02 -6.25 -3.13
CA ASP A 58 -28.90 -4.87 -2.72
C ASP A 58 -27.43 -4.44 -2.84
N MET A 59 -27.13 -3.72 -3.92
CA MET A 59 -25.78 -3.25 -4.25
C MET A 59 -25.37 -2.04 -3.41
N GLU A 60 -26.26 -1.53 -2.55
CA GLU A 60 -26.09 -0.27 -1.82
C GLU A 60 -25.33 -0.44 -0.50
N GLU A 61 -25.31 -1.65 0.07
CA GLU A 61 -24.56 -1.94 1.30
C GLU A 61 -23.26 -2.68 0.97
N GLY A 62 -22.14 -1.95 1.08
CA GLY A 62 -20.82 -2.50 0.87
C GLY A 62 -20.62 -3.79 1.69
N ALA A 63 -20.24 -4.87 0.98
CA ALA A 63 -19.84 -6.18 1.53
C ALA A 63 -20.92 -7.28 1.68
N GLY A 64 -21.90 -7.36 0.77
CA GLY A 64 -22.61 -8.63 0.50
C GLY A 64 -21.75 -9.60 -0.34
N ASP A 65 -21.87 -10.90 -0.12
CA ASP A 65 -21.10 -11.95 -0.82
C ASP A 65 -21.27 -11.87 -2.35
N LEU A 66 -20.36 -11.14 -3.03
CA LEU A 66 -20.27 -10.99 -4.50
C LEU A 66 -19.78 -12.29 -5.16
N ALA A 67 -20.35 -13.43 -4.77
CA ALA A 67 -20.17 -14.70 -5.43
C ALA A 67 -21.01 -14.67 -6.71
N PHE A 68 -20.35 -14.76 -7.85
CA PHE A 68 -21.00 -14.89 -9.15
C PHE A 68 -20.79 -16.31 -9.68
N ASN A 69 -21.74 -16.78 -10.46
CA ASN A 69 -21.74 -18.13 -11.02
C ASN A 69 -21.82 -18.08 -12.55
N PRO A 70 -21.32 -19.11 -13.27
CA PRO A 70 -21.53 -19.25 -14.70
C PRO A 70 -23.03 -19.18 -15.00
N ASN A 71 -23.44 -18.33 -15.96
CA ASN A 71 -24.83 -18.15 -16.30
C ASN A 71 -25.35 -19.36 -17.12
N PRO A 72 -26.32 -20.16 -16.61
CA PRO A 72 -26.86 -21.31 -17.34
C PRO A 72 -27.58 -20.95 -18.64
N PHE A 73 -28.07 -19.71 -18.74
CA PHE A 73 -28.84 -19.19 -19.88
C PHE A 73 -27.98 -18.39 -20.86
N TYR A 74 -26.66 -18.41 -20.72
CA TYR A 74 -25.77 -17.68 -21.61
C TYR A 74 -25.85 -18.21 -23.05
N GLN A 75 -26.31 -17.36 -23.97
CA GLN A 75 -26.47 -17.71 -25.39
C GLN A 75 -25.24 -17.41 -26.25
N GLY A 76 -24.24 -16.69 -25.72
CA GLY A 76 -23.13 -16.20 -26.53
C GLY A 76 -23.39 -14.84 -27.17
N HIS A 77 -22.31 -14.27 -27.70
CA HIS A 77 -22.35 -13.14 -28.62
C HIS A 77 -21.79 -13.58 -29.96
N THR A 78 -22.12 -12.85 -31.03
CA THR A 78 -21.54 -13.16 -32.34
C THR A 78 -20.05 -12.79 -32.35
N LEU A 79 -19.29 -13.40 -33.26
CA LEU A 79 -17.87 -13.05 -33.42
C LEU A 79 -17.68 -11.56 -33.74
N LYS A 80 -18.63 -10.96 -34.47
CA LYS A 80 -18.60 -9.54 -34.81
C LYS A 80 -18.72 -8.66 -33.56
N ASP A 81 -19.62 -9.02 -32.65
CA ASP A 81 -19.85 -8.30 -31.40
C ASP A 81 -18.61 -8.39 -30.50
N LEU A 82 -18.04 -9.60 -30.36
CA LEU A 82 -16.84 -9.83 -29.54
C LEU A 82 -15.57 -9.14 -30.07
N LEU A 83 -15.55 -8.78 -31.36
CA LEU A 83 -14.45 -8.09 -32.03
C LEU A 83 -14.69 -6.57 -32.16
N ASP A 84 -15.85 -6.06 -31.73
CA ASP A 84 -16.18 -4.65 -31.83
C ASP A 84 -15.11 -3.80 -31.09
N PRO A 85 -14.45 -2.86 -31.78
CA PRO A 85 -13.45 -1.98 -31.16
C PRO A 85 -14.01 -1.09 -30.04
N ASN A 86 -15.33 -0.96 -29.89
CA ASN A 86 -15.95 -0.26 -28.77
C ASN A 86 -15.88 -1.03 -27.45
N LEU A 87 -15.58 -2.33 -27.48
CA LEU A 87 -15.35 -3.18 -26.30
C LEU A 87 -16.51 -3.25 -25.28
N THR A 88 -17.74 -3.01 -25.71
CA THR A 88 -18.94 -3.05 -24.84
C THR A 88 -19.39 -4.47 -24.48
N TYR A 89 -19.05 -5.46 -25.32
CA TYR A 89 -19.44 -6.86 -25.13
C TYR A 89 -18.52 -7.65 -24.19
N TRP A 90 -17.51 -6.99 -23.60
CA TRP A 90 -16.60 -7.56 -22.64
C TRP A 90 -16.68 -6.81 -21.33
N VAL A 91 -16.69 -7.55 -20.23
CA VAL A 91 -16.83 -7.00 -18.90
C VAL A 91 -15.79 -7.59 -17.95
N HIS A 92 -15.41 -6.84 -16.92
CA HIS A 92 -14.54 -7.33 -15.85
C HIS A 92 -15.30 -8.26 -14.91
N HIS A 93 -14.77 -9.45 -14.64
CA HIS A 93 -15.23 -10.34 -13.57
C HIS A 93 -14.16 -10.54 -12.47
N GLY A 94 -13.02 -9.85 -12.58
CA GLY A 94 -12.07 -9.68 -11.49
C GLY A 94 -12.53 -8.58 -10.53
N ARG A 95 -12.36 -8.80 -9.22
CA ARG A 95 -12.65 -7.76 -8.23
C ARG A 95 -11.61 -6.63 -8.33
N TYR A 96 -12.08 -5.40 -8.46
CA TYR A 96 -11.23 -4.22 -8.49
C TYR A 96 -10.44 -4.08 -7.18
N ILE A 97 -9.17 -3.68 -7.29
CA ILE A 97 -8.31 -3.39 -6.14
C ILE A 97 -8.24 -1.87 -5.98
N LEU A 98 -8.77 -1.37 -4.87
CA LEU A 98 -8.70 0.03 -4.44
C LEU A 98 -7.24 0.48 -4.26
N LYS A 99 -6.98 1.78 -4.24
CA LYS A 99 -5.65 2.37 -3.98
C LYS A 99 -5.08 1.92 -2.64
N GLN A 100 -5.95 1.63 -1.67
CA GLN A 100 -5.60 1.04 -0.38
C GLN A 100 -5.08 -0.42 -0.46
N GLY A 101 -5.15 -1.07 -1.62
CA GLY A 101 -4.67 -2.43 -1.83
C GLY A 101 -5.68 -3.53 -1.43
N ARG A 102 -6.94 -3.16 -1.19
CA ARG A 102 -8.05 -4.07 -0.83
C ARG A 102 -9.16 -4.02 -1.88
N THR A 103 -10.04 -5.01 -1.88
CA THR A 103 -11.22 -5.03 -2.77
C THR A 103 -12.46 -4.38 -2.14
N LEU A 104 -12.39 -4.10 -0.84
CA LEU A 104 -13.43 -3.42 -0.06
C LEU A 104 -12.76 -2.27 0.68
N TRP A 105 -13.47 -1.15 0.77
CA TRP A 105 -12.98 0.02 1.48
C TRP A 105 -12.86 -0.29 2.98
N TRP A 106 -11.75 0.11 3.57
CA TRP A 106 -11.55 0.06 5.01
C TRP A 106 -11.40 1.48 5.54
N ASN A 107 -12.33 1.88 6.41
CA ASN A 107 -12.31 3.16 7.09
C ASN A 107 -11.21 3.19 8.16
N PRO A 108 -10.17 4.04 8.02
CA PRO A 108 -9.11 4.15 9.01
C PRO A 108 -9.55 4.70 10.36
N ASN A 109 -10.62 5.48 10.40
CA ASN A 109 -11.11 6.15 11.60
C ASN A 109 -12.12 5.31 12.39
N ALA A 110 -12.52 4.13 11.88
CA ALA A 110 -13.57 3.30 12.49
C ALA A 110 -13.27 2.88 13.95
N GLY A 111 -12.00 2.81 14.35
CA GLY A 111 -11.62 2.49 15.74
C GLY A 111 -11.36 3.71 16.63
N MET A 112 -11.40 4.92 16.08
CA MET A 112 -11.18 6.17 16.83
C MET A 112 -12.50 6.80 17.28
N GLU A 113 -13.62 6.49 16.62
CA GLU A 113 -14.96 6.97 17.03
C GLU A 113 -15.37 6.49 18.44
N GLU A 114 -14.88 5.36 18.92
CA GLU A 114 -15.23 4.82 20.26
C GLU A 114 -14.46 5.45 21.43
N GLY A 115 -13.48 6.33 21.18
CA GLY A 115 -12.58 6.87 22.20
C GLY A 115 -12.60 8.40 22.39
N ILE A 116 -13.46 9.12 21.64
CA ILE A 116 -13.47 10.59 21.57
C ILE A 116 -14.75 11.16 22.20
N GLU A 117 -15.21 10.59 23.32
CA GLU A 117 -16.35 11.16 24.07
C GLU A 117 -15.96 12.28 25.06
N GLU A 118 -14.67 12.60 25.28
CA GLU A 118 -14.30 13.52 26.39
C GLU A 118 -13.27 14.64 26.14
N GLU A 119 -12.73 14.89 24.94
CA GLU A 119 -11.92 16.10 24.71
C GLU A 119 -12.32 16.85 23.44
N GLU A 120 -12.45 18.18 23.56
CA GLU A 120 -12.78 19.17 22.51
C GLU A 120 -11.68 19.30 21.43
N ASP A 121 -11.00 18.20 21.08
CA ASP A 121 -10.05 18.17 19.97
C ASP A 121 -10.82 17.81 18.69
N GLU A 122 -10.64 18.59 17.63
CA GLU A 122 -11.25 18.30 16.33
C GLU A 122 -10.78 16.91 15.90
N GLY A 123 -11.66 15.91 15.98
CA GLY A 123 -11.35 14.52 15.65
C GLY A 123 -10.68 14.37 14.27
N PRO A 124 -10.06 13.22 13.99
CA PRO A 124 -9.33 13.02 12.74
C PRO A 124 -10.22 13.37 11.54
N PRO A 125 -9.66 14.06 10.52
CA PRO A 125 -10.46 14.54 9.40
C PRO A 125 -11.21 13.37 8.75
N PRO A 126 -12.49 13.58 8.35
CA PRO A 126 -13.27 12.53 7.71
C PRO A 126 -12.58 12.11 6.41
N VAL A 127 -12.33 10.81 6.28
CA VAL A 127 -11.71 10.24 5.08
C VAL A 127 -12.83 9.86 4.11
N GLU A 128 -12.80 10.43 2.90
CA GLU A 128 -13.77 10.08 1.86
C GLU A 128 -13.71 8.59 1.50
N PRO A 129 -14.85 7.87 1.47
CA PRO A 129 -14.87 6.47 1.07
C PRO A 129 -14.34 6.26 -0.34
N GLU A 130 -13.39 5.34 -0.49
CA GLU A 130 -12.88 4.99 -1.81
C GLU A 130 -13.85 4.00 -2.48
N SER A 131 -14.36 4.36 -3.67
CA SER A 131 -15.20 3.50 -4.49
C SER A 131 -14.51 3.13 -5.81
N GLY A 132 -14.66 1.88 -6.20
CA GLY A 132 -14.17 1.34 -7.48
C GLY A 132 -15.32 1.03 -8.44
N PRO A 133 -15.01 0.71 -9.71
CA PRO A 133 -16.03 0.23 -10.64
C PRO A 133 -16.67 -1.07 -10.12
N LEU A 134 -17.96 -1.23 -10.40
CA LEU A 134 -18.70 -2.43 -10.05
C LEU A 134 -18.20 -3.63 -10.88
N LEU A 135 -18.48 -4.83 -10.37
CA LEU A 135 -18.28 -6.06 -11.13
C LEU A 135 -19.15 -6.01 -12.40
N PHE A 136 -18.66 -6.63 -13.47
CA PHE A 136 -19.25 -6.61 -14.79
C PHE A 136 -19.31 -5.22 -15.45
N SER A 137 -18.46 -4.29 -15.01
CA SER A 137 -18.20 -3.04 -15.74
C SER A 137 -17.60 -3.33 -17.13
N PRO A 138 -18.05 -2.62 -18.18
CA PRO A 138 -17.61 -2.86 -19.55
C PRO A 138 -16.19 -2.33 -19.78
N LEU A 139 -15.44 -2.98 -20.68
CA LEU A 139 -14.09 -2.56 -21.04
C LEU A 139 -14.04 -1.22 -21.81
N SER A 140 -15.18 -0.74 -22.30
CA SER A 140 -15.31 0.60 -22.89
C SER A 140 -14.94 1.71 -21.91
N ASP A 141 -15.13 1.46 -20.62
CA ASP A 141 -14.96 2.43 -19.54
C ASP A 141 -13.53 2.41 -18.98
N ASP A 142 -12.68 1.49 -19.46
CA ASP A 142 -11.29 1.39 -19.05
C ASP A 142 -10.49 2.65 -19.46
N ALA A 143 -9.59 3.06 -18.58
CA ALA A 143 -8.68 4.17 -18.83
C ALA A 143 -7.81 3.92 -20.08
N ARG A 144 -7.75 4.93 -20.95
CA ARG A 144 -6.94 4.89 -22.17
C ARG A 144 -5.45 5.10 -21.87
N ILE A 145 -4.59 4.40 -22.62
CA ILE A 145 -3.14 4.52 -22.56
C ILE A 145 -2.69 5.42 -23.72
N GLU A 146 -2.25 6.65 -23.45
CA GLU A 146 -1.86 7.61 -24.51
C GLU A 146 -2.92 7.76 -25.62
N GLY A 147 -4.20 7.72 -25.25
CA GLY A 147 -5.34 7.80 -26.18
C GLY A 147 -5.76 6.47 -26.82
N LEU A 148 -4.98 5.40 -26.65
CA LEU A 148 -5.30 4.04 -27.10
C LEU A 148 -6.15 3.29 -26.07
N ALA A 149 -6.99 2.37 -26.53
CA ALA A 149 -7.77 1.51 -25.64
C ALA A 149 -6.85 0.61 -24.79
N ALA A 150 -7.31 0.25 -23.59
CA ALA A 150 -6.58 -0.67 -22.70
C ALA A 150 -6.47 -2.09 -23.27
N TRP A 151 -7.30 -2.44 -24.25
CA TRP A 151 -7.38 -3.76 -24.86
C TRP A 151 -7.36 -3.69 -26.39
N SER A 152 -6.84 -4.74 -27.00
CA SER A 152 -6.80 -4.93 -28.46
C SER A 152 -7.50 -6.24 -28.84
N THR A 153 -8.42 -6.18 -29.80
CA THR A 153 -9.12 -7.38 -30.33
C THR A 153 -8.35 -8.02 -31.49
N ARG A 154 -8.42 -9.35 -31.57
CA ARG A 154 -7.84 -10.19 -32.62
C ARG A 154 -8.75 -11.39 -32.86
N VAL A 155 -8.66 -11.96 -34.05
CA VAL A 155 -9.41 -13.16 -34.44
C VAL A 155 -8.43 -14.27 -34.86
N SER A 156 -8.75 -15.52 -34.54
CA SER A 156 -7.89 -16.66 -34.89
C SER A 156 -7.86 -16.98 -36.39
N SER A 157 -8.98 -16.79 -37.09
CA SER A 157 -9.09 -17.05 -38.54
C SER A 157 -10.19 -16.20 -39.17
N ASN A 158 -9.88 -15.58 -40.31
CA ASN A 158 -10.87 -14.91 -41.15
C ASN A 158 -11.52 -15.85 -42.19
N LEU A 159 -10.99 -17.06 -42.35
CA LEU A 159 -11.41 -18.00 -43.39
C LEU A 159 -12.59 -18.89 -42.94
N VAL A 160 -12.66 -19.19 -41.64
CA VAL A 160 -13.70 -20.05 -41.06
C VAL A 160 -14.30 -19.35 -39.84
N PRO A 161 -15.16 -18.33 -40.04
CA PRO A 161 -15.69 -17.52 -38.95
C PRO A 161 -16.51 -18.33 -37.94
N ASP A 162 -17.19 -19.39 -38.38
CA ASP A 162 -18.01 -20.27 -37.51
C ASP A 162 -17.19 -21.04 -36.46
N ARG A 163 -15.87 -21.19 -36.68
CA ARG A 163 -14.95 -21.85 -35.74
C ARG A 163 -13.87 -20.90 -35.23
N ALA A 164 -13.96 -19.63 -35.61
CA ALA A 164 -13.01 -18.62 -35.18
C ALA A 164 -13.23 -18.27 -33.70
N ILE A 165 -12.17 -17.77 -33.09
CA ILE A 165 -12.13 -17.41 -31.68
C ILE A 165 -11.79 -15.92 -31.62
N ALA A 166 -12.55 -15.17 -30.80
CA ALA A 166 -12.20 -13.81 -30.45
C ALA A 166 -11.14 -13.83 -29.36
N VAL A 167 -10.07 -13.06 -29.55
CA VAL A 167 -8.93 -12.97 -28.64
C VAL A 167 -8.73 -11.51 -28.28
N LEU A 168 -8.76 -11.19 -26.99
CA LEU A 168 -8.41 -9.88 -26.46
C LEU A 168 -7.01 -9.95 -25.85
N ARG A 169 -6.22 -8.90 -26.09
CA ARG A 169 -4.91 -8.72 -25.45
C ARG A 169 -4.90 -7.42 -24.66
N SER A 170 -4.40 -7.45 -23.44
CA SER A 170 -4.21 -6.24 -22.65
C SER A 170 -2.99 -5.46 -23.16
N ASN A 171 -3.17 -4.16 -23.35
CA ASN A 171 -2.11 -3.21 -23.64
C ASN A 171 -1.46 -2.71 -22.34
N ILE A 172 -2.19 -2.74 -21.22
CA ILE A 172 -1.68 -2.38 -19.87
C ILE A 172 -0.80 -3.49 -19.30
N TRP A 173 -1.20 -4.74 -19.46
CA TRP A 173 -0.47 -5.91 -18.97
C TRP A 173 -0.07 -6.82 -20.13
N PRO A 174 1.06 -6.53 -20.81
CA PRO A 174 1.55 -7.36 -21.90
C PRO A 174 1.72 -8.81 -21.45
N GLY A 175 1.08 -9.72 -22.19
CA GLY A 175 1.01 -11.14 -21.84
C GLY A 175 -0.34 -11.59 -21.31
N ALA A 176 -1.21 -10.65 -20.88
CA ALA A 176 -2.60 -10.97 -20.54
C ALA A 176 -3.44 -11.14 -21.80
N ILE A 177 -4.10 -12.28 -21.89
CA ILE A 177 -4.94 -12.68 -23.01
C ILE A 177 -6.25 -13.21 -22.45
N ALA A 178 -7.36 -12.77 -23.02
CA ALA A 178 -8.65 -13.44 -22.86
C ALA A 178 -9.09 -13.97 -24.23
N TYR A 179 -9.79 -15.09 -24.24
CA TYR A 179 -10.40 -15.58 -25.46
C TYR A 179 -11.83 -16.03 -25.20
N SER A 180 -12.66 -15.92 -26.24
CA SER A 180 -14.02 -16.43 -26.20
C SER A 180 -14.38 -17.06 -27.54
N THR A 181 -15.04 -18.21 -27.47
CA THR A 181 -15.74 -18.80 -28.62
C THR A 181 -17.16 -18.23 -28.66
N ALA A 182 -17.80 -18.22 -29.83
CA ALA A 182 -19.20 -17.80 -29.98
C ALA A 182 -20.15 -18.73 -29.19
N GLY A 183 -20.24 -18.53 -27.87
CA GLY A 183 -21.27 -19.08 -26.99
C GLY A 183 -20.92 -20.32 -26.14
N LYS A 184 -19.66 -20.75 -25.99
CA LYS A 184 -19.38 -21.98 -25.20
C LYS A 184 -18.28 -21.87 -24.16
N LYS A 185 -17.23 -21.10 -24.44
CA LYS A 185 -16.05 -21.04 -23.59
C LYS A 185 -15.49 -19.63 -23.58
N SER A 186 -15.14 -19.16 -22.39
CA SER A 186 -14.40 -17.93 -22.19
C SER A 186 -13.39 -18.18 -21.08
N GLU A 187 -12.13 -17.83 -21.31
CA GLU A 187 -11.06 -18.03 -20.34
C GLU A 187 -10.03 -16.90 -20.44
N CYS A 188 -9.31 -16.69 -19.34
CA CYS A 188 -8.21 -15.74 -19.24
C CYS A 188 -6.89 -16.47 -18.97
N LEU A 189 -5.81 -15.98 -19.58
CA LEU A 189 -4.46 -16.51 -19.39
C LEU A 189 -3.48 -15.34 -19.34
N TYR A 190 -2.52 -15.42 -18.42
CA TYR A 190 -1.37 -14.51 -18.38
C TYR A 190 -0.08 -15.28 -18.64
N VAL A 191 0.68 -14.85 -19.66
CA VAL A 191 2.05 -15.34 -19.92
C VAL A 191 2.93 -14.13 -20.21
N GLY A 192 3.77 -13.74 -19.25
CA GLY A 192 4.64 -12.58 -19.38
C GLY A 192 5.52 -12.35 -18.16
N TRP A 193 6.17 -11.19 -18.14
CA TRP A 193 7.16 -10.80 -17.13
C TRP A 193 6.57 -10.22 -15.85
N GLY A 194 5.25 -10.05 -15.79
CA GLY A 194 4.58 -9.36 -14.69
C GLY A 194 4.93 -7.87 -14.63
N LEU A 195 5.21 -7.23 -15.76
CA LEU A 195 5.50 -5.79 -15.82
C LEU A 195 4.31 -5.05 -16.44
N LYS A 196 3.87 -3.99 -15.76
CA LYS A 196 2.79 -3.11 -16.22
C LYS A 196 3.36 -2.11 -17.23
N THR A 197 2.69 -1.93 -18.37
CA THR A 197 2.98 -0.83 -19.30
C THR A 197 2.65 0.49 -18.63
N GLN A 198 3.63 1.38 -18.50
CA GLN A 198 3.46 2.73 -17.98
C GLN A 198 4.15 3.74 -18.92
N PRO A 199 3.39 4.41 -19.80
CA PRO A 199 3.90 5.54 -20.57
C PRO A 199 3.94 6.83 -19.71
N PRO A 200 4.87 7.77 -19.97
CA PRO A 200 5.94 7.68 -20.97
C PRO A 200 7.07 6.74 -20.57
N ASN A 201 7.27 6.44 -19.28
CA ASN A 201 8.10 5.37 -18.71
C ASN A 201 7.94 5.35 -17.18
N PHE A 202 8.48 4.33 -16.51
CA PHE A 202 8.62 4.33 -15.05
C PHE A 202 9.52 5.49 -14.61
N THR A 203 9.01 6.33 -13.69
CA THR A 203 9.78 7.40 -13.05
C THR A 203 10.09 6.97 -11.61
N PRO A 204 11.37 6.79 -11.25
CA PRO A 204 11.76 6.45 -9.88
C PRO A 204 11.23 7.49 -8.89
N LEU A 205 10.76 7.02 -7.73
CA LEU A 205 10.30 7.92 -6.68
C LEU A 205 11.48 8.73 -6.14
N GLN A 206 11.22 10.00 -5.80
CA GLN A 206 12.20 10.84 -5.13
C GLN A 206 12.37 10.37 -3.68
N LEU A 207 13.56 10.62 -3.12
CA LEU A 207 13.81 10.38 -1.71
C LEU A 207 12.84 11.23 -0.86
N PRO A 208 12.36 10.70 0.29
CA PRO A 208 11.58 11.49 1.21
C PRO A 208 12.38 12.73 1.63
N ARG A 209 11.67 13.83 1.89
CA ARG A 209 12.31 15.04 2.40
C ARG A 209 12.93 14.75 3.77
N PRO A 210 14.12 15.27 4.07
CA PRO A 210 14.64 15.28 5.43
C PRO A 210 13.58 15.87 6.38
N GLN A 211 13.51 15.35 7.59
CA GLN A 211 12.64 15.92 8.62
C GLN A 211 13.19 17.30 9.00
N ASP A 212 12.28 18.23 9.27
CA ASP A 212 12.66 19.55 9.77
C ASP A 212 13.22 19.42 11.19
N GLU A 213 14.15 20.30 11.54
CA GLU A 213 14.69 20.37 12.89
C GLU A 213 13.62 20.88 13.87
N TYR A 214 13.78 20.55 15.16
CA TYR A 214 12.90 21.07 16.20
C TYR A 214 12.94 22.60 16.19
N VAL A 215 11.77 23.24 16.17
CA VAL A 215 11.69 24.70 16.23
C VAL A 215 12.23 25.15 17.58
N ILE A 216 13.38 25.83 17.59
CA ILE A 216 13.98 26.38 18.82
C ILE A 216 13.05 27.48 19.34
N GLY A 217 12.18 27.09 20.27
CA GLY A 217 11.33 27.99 21.03
C GLY A 217 12.09 28.68 22.16
N PRO A 218 11.47 29.66 22.83
CA PRO A 218 12.07 30.36 23.98
C PRO A 218 12.40 29.44 25.18
N GLU A 219 11.86 28.22 25.21
CA GLU A 219 12.16 27.19 26.22
C GLU A 219 13.55 26.56 26.03
N VAL A 220 14.09 26.59 24.80
CA VAL A 220 15.41 26.07 24.46
C VAL A 220 16.35 27.26 24.25
N MET A 221 16.65 27.96 25.34
CA MET A 221 17.65 29.04 25.32
C MET A 221 19.04 28.43 25.58
N GLU A 222 19.89 28.44 24.56
CA GLU A 222 21.31 28.11 24.72
C GLU A 222 21.93 29.12 25.70
N MET A 223 22.32 28.66 26.88
CA MET A 223 23.06 29.47 27.84
C MET A 223 24.52 29.43 27.45
N ALA A 224 25.16 30.60 27.32
CA ALA A 224 26.59 30.67 27.08
C ALA A 224 27.34 30.00 28.24
N ASP A 225 28.35 29.20 27.91
CA ASP A 225 29.23 28.60 28.91
C ASP A 225 29.87 29.70 29.80
N PRO A 226 30.04 29.46 31.12
CA PRO A 226 30.70 30.40 32.00
C PRO A 226 32.07 30.80 31.47
N THR A 227 32.44 32.08 31.58
CA THR A 227 33.80 32.49 31.21
C THR A 227 34.79 32.06 32.30
N PHE A 228 36.07 31.94 31.95
CA PHE A 228 37.13 31.64 32.92
C PHE A 228 37.11 32.60 34.14
N ALA A 229 36.81 33.88 33.92
CA ALA A 229 36.73 34.87 34.98
C ALA A 229 35.57 34.59 35.95
N ASP A 230 34.42 34.13 35.42
CA ASP A 230 33.25 33.77 36.23
C ASP A 230 33.51 32.51 37.05
N GLU A 231 34.19 31.52 36.48
CA GLU A 231 34.62 30.30 37.19
C GLU A 231 35.63 30.62 38.30
N GLU A 232 36.60 31.50 38.03
CA GLU A 232 37.60 31.92 39.02
C GLU A 232 36.95 32.73 40.16
N ALA A 233 36.02 33.62 39.85
CA ALA A 233 35.25 34.35 40.84
C ALA A 233 34.40 33.41 41.72
N TYR A 234 33.75 32.42 41.12
CA TYR A 234 33.00 31.39 41.86
C TYR A 234 33.92 30.60 42.79
N ARG A 235 35.11 30.21 42.32
CA ARG A 235 36.12 29.50 43.13
C ARG A 235 36.55 30.31 44.33
N ILE A 236 36.85 31.61 44.14
CA ILE A 236 37.27 32.50 45.22
C ILE A 236 36.15 32.70 46.24
N ALA A 237 34.91 32.88 45.78
CA ALA A 237 33.74 33.08 46.66
C ALA A 237 33.40 31.84 47.51
N HIS A 238 33.73 30.63 47.04
CA HIS A 238 33.49 29.37 47.74
C HIS A 238 34.73 28.80 48.43
N LEU A 239 35.79 29.62 48.61
CA LEU A 239 36.92 29.22 49.44
C LEU A 239 36.44 29.01 50.90
N PRO A 240 36.94 27.96 51.59
CA PRO A 240 36.64 27.76 53.00
C PRO A 240 37.11 28.99 53.79
N PRO A 241 36.37 29.38 54.85
CA PRO A 241 36.75 30.52 55.67
C PRO A 241 38.18 30.33 56.19
N PRO A 242 39.00 31.40 56.21
CA PRO A 242 40.35 31.29 56.71
C PRO A 242 40.33 30.78 58.16
N PRO A 243 41.28 29.92 58.54
CA PRO A 243 41.38 29.45 59.91
C PRO A 243 41.45 30.64 60.87
N PRO A 244 40.84 30.55 62.07
CA PRO A 244 40.92 31.60 63.06
C PRO A 244 42.38 32.01 63.29
N PRO A 245 42.70 33.30 63.44
CA PRO A 245 44.07 33.73 63.65
C PRO A 245 44.65 33.06 64.89
N GLU A 246 45.77 32.36 64.73
CA GLU A 246 46.59 31.90 65.85
C GLU A 246 47.11 33.14 66.58
N LEU A 247 46.52 33.42 67.74
CA LEU A 247 47.05 34.42 68.66
C LEU A 247 48.43 33.93 69.13
N PRO A 248 49.51 34.72 68.97
CA PRO A 248 50.80 34.38 69.55
C PRO A 248 50.65 34.30 71.06
N GLY A 249 50.99 33.14 71.62
CA GLY A 249 50.52 32.70 72.91
C GLY A 249 51.05 33.47 74.13
N GLU A 250 50.33 33.30 75.23
CA GLU A 250 50.94 33.13 76.54
C GLU A 250 50.67 31.69 76.97
N GLY A 251 51.74 30.90 77.08
CA GLY A 251 51.64 29.50 77.46
C GLY A 251 51.50 29.33 78.97
N GLU A 252 50.63 28.40 79.37
CA GLU A 252 50.85 27.59 80.55
C GLU A 252 50.44 26.15 80.21
N GLY A 253 51.41 25.24 80.36
CA GLY A 253 51.24 23.84 80.05
C GLY A 253 50.35 23.12 81.05
N PHE A 254 49.66 22.09 80.56
CA PHE A 254 49.23 20.96 81.38
C PHE A 254 49.57 19.65 80.66
N PRO A 255 49.92 18.60 81.43
CA PRO A 255 50.85 17.56 81.03
C PRO A 255 50.20 16.43 80.22
N LEU A 256 51.08 15.71 79.51
CA LEU A 256 50.88 14.41 78.88
C LEU A 256 50.15 13.43 79.82
N GLU A 257 49.04 12.86 79.36
CA GLU A 257 48.58 11.54 79.82
C GLU A 257 48.96 10.51 78.77
N GLU A 258 49.60 9.46 79.27
CA GLU A 258 50.27 8.37 78.59
C GLU A 258 49.30 7.50 77.77
N GLU A 259 49.78 7.01 76.64
CA GLU A 259 49.24 5.80 76.01
C GLU A 259 49.55 4.62 76.94
N GLU A 260 48.52 3.93 77.45
CA GLU A 260 48.62 2.52 77.84
C GLU A 260 48.02 1.65 76.74
N GLU A 261 48.82 0.66 76.34
CA GLU A 261 48.52 -0.42 75.41
C GLU A 261 47.34 -1.30 75.90
N ASP A 262 46.35 -1.53 75.02
CA ASP A 262 45.90 -2.86 74.57
C ASP A 262 44.87 -2.75 73.43
#